data_AF-A0A1X9MHW9-F1
#
_entry.id   AF-A0A1X9MHW9-F1
#
_cell.length_a   1.000
_cell.length_b   1.000
_cell.length_c   1.000
_cell.angle_alpha   90.00
_cell.angle_beta   90.00
_cell.angle_gamma   90.00
#
_symmetry.space_group_name_H-M   'P 1'
#
loop_
_entity.id
_entity.type
_entity.pdbx_description
1 polymer ?
#
loop_
_entity_poly.entity_id
_entity_poly.type
_entity_poly.pdbx_seq_one_letter_code
_entity_poly.pdbx_strand_id
1 'polypeptide(L)'
;MDQVSMLDLATVSAVVAALVTVVGNAFGIEKQYRALLAIGIAGILWFIPREWGEQVLMALIIGLTASGVYSQVKPRDNQNDLLRMQLREEMREEQQVEQERIRKEEERRKRRENVTYQDDDTPY
;
A
#
# COMPACT_ATOMS: atom_id res chain seq x y z
N MET A 1 -1.59 -47.35 -6.78
CA MET A 1 -0.17 -47.12 -6.44
C MET A 1 0.45 -46.20 -7.50
N ASP A 2 -0.26 -45.18 -7.97
CA ASP A 2 -0.40 -43.84 -7.37
C ASP A 2 0.92 -43.12 -7.13
N GLN A 3 1.68 -42.95 -8.22
CA GLN A 3 2.38 -41.67 -8.40
C GLN A 3 1.30 -40.61 -8.60
N VAL A 4 0.70 -40.13 -7.50
CA VAL A 4 0.22 -38.75 -7.49
C VAL A 4 1.47 -37.93 -7.74
N SER A 5 1.71 -37.61 -9.01
CA SER A 5 2.96 -37.01 -9.46
C SER A 5 3.23 -35.82 -8.56
N MET A 6 4.40 -35.76 -7.95
CA MET A 6 4.77 -34.70 -7.01
C MET A 6 4.52 -33.29 -7.61
N LEU A 7 4.59 -33.21 -8.94
CA LEU A 7 4.22 -32.09 -9.78
C LEU A 7 2.74 -31.68 -9.64
N ASP A 8 1.80 -32.63 -9.60
CA ASP A 8 0.37 -32.36 -9.50
C ASP A 8 0.02 -31.77 -8.12
N LEU A 9 0.56 -32.36 -7.05
CA LEU A 9 0.36 -31.83 -5.70
C LEU A 9 1.03 -30.45 -5.52
N ALA A 10 2.26 -30.27 -6.02
CA ALA A 10 2.95 -28.99 -5.97
C ALA A 10 2.19 -27.91 -6.76
N THR A 11 1.71 -28.24 -7.97
CA THR A 11 0.97 -27.30 -8.81
C THR A 11 -0.36 -26.92 -8.17
N VAL A 12 -1.12 -27.89 -7.66
CA VAL A 12 -2.38 -27.64 -6.95
C VAL A 12 -2.12 -26.78 -5.71
N SER A 13 -1.08 -27.07 -4.92
CA SER A 13 -0.75 -26.28 -3.73
C SER A 13 -0.39 -24.84 -4.07
N ALA A 14 0.38 -24.62 -5.15
CA ALA A 14 0.74 -23.29 -5.62
C ALA A 14 -0.48 -22.51 -6.13
N VAL A 15 -1.38 -23.16 -6.88
CA VAL A 15 -2.62 -22.55 -7.37
C VAL A 15 -3.53 -22.15 -6.22
N VAL A 16 -3.69 -23.00 -5.20
CA VAL A 16 -4.47 -22.67 -4.01
C VAL A 16 -3.87 -21.48 -3.27
N ALA A 17 -2.55 -21.46 -3.06
CA ALA A 17 -1.87 -20.33 -2.41
C ALA A 17 -2.03 -19.01 -3.19
N ALA A 18 -1.92 -19.06 -4.52
CA ALA A 18 -2.13 -17.92 -5.39
C ALA A 18 -3.58 -17.40 -5.33
N LEU A 19 -4.57 -18.29 -5.40
CA LEU A 19 -5.99 -17.93 -5.27
C LEU A 19 -6.30 -17.25 -3.95
N VAL A 20 -5.87 -17.85 -2.83
CA VAL A 20 -6.11 -17.28 -1.49
C VAL A 20 -5.49 -15.90 -1.36
N THR A 21 -4.32 -15.69 -1.97
CA THR A 21 -3.63 -14.40 -1.96
C THR A 21 -4.38 -13.37 -2.79
N VAL A 22 -4.76 -13.71 -4.03
CA VAL A 22 -5.47 -12.79 -4.93
C VAL A 22 -6.84 -12.43 -4.37
N VAL A 23 -7.64 -13.43 -3.98
CA VAL A 23 -8.99 -13.23 -3.42
C VAL A 23 -8.90 -12.51 -2.07
N GLY A 24 -8.02 -12.96 -1.17
CA GLY A 24 -7.85 -12.33 0.14
C GLY A 24 -7.38 -10.88 0.05
N ASN A 25 -6.58 -10.53 -0.95
CA ASN A 25 -6.17 -9.15 -1.20
C ASN A 25 -7.28 -8.33 -1.88
N ALA A 26 -7.98 -8.89 -2.85
CA ALA A 26 -9.05 -8.21 -3.60
C ALA A 26 -10.24 -7.85 -2.71
N PHE A 27 -10.63 -8.72 -1.78
CA PHE A 27 -11.74 -8.49 -0.86
C PHE A 27 -11.33 -7.85 0.47
N GLY A 28 -10.04 -7.52 0.66
CA GLY A 28 -9.55 -6.90 1.89
C GLY A 28 -9.71 -7.79 3.14
N ILE A 29 -9.68 -9.11 2.97
CA ILE A 29 -9.97 -10.06 4.03
C ILE A 29 -8.83 -10.08 5.06
N GLU A 30 -9.21 -9.93 6.33
CA GLU A 30 -8.29 -10.00 7.47
C GLU A 30 -7.56 -11.34 7.53
N LYS A 31 -6.31 -11.32 8.00
CA LYS A 31 -5.40 -12.48 7.98
C LYS A 31 -5.99 -13.74 8.64
N GLN A 32 -6.83 -13.55 9.68
CA GLN A 32 -7.48 -14.65 10.41
C GLN A 32 -8.43 -15.50 9.56
N TYR A 33 -9.09 -14.92 8.55
CA TYR A 33 -10.02 -15.65 7.69
C TYR A 33 -9.35 -16.28 6.46
N ARG A 34 -8.08 -15.95 6.17
CA ARG A 34 -7.37 -16.49 5.00
C ARG A 34 -7.17 -18.00 5.07
N ALA A 35 -6.94 -18.53 6.28
CA ALA A 35 -6.81 -19.97 6.50
C ALA A 35 -8.13 -20.70 6.23
N LEU A 36 -9.26 -20.15 6.69
CA LEU A 36 -10.60 -20.68 6.38
C LEU A 36 -10.89 -20.65 4.88
N LEU A 37 -10.48 -19.58 4.21
CA LEU A 37 -10.61 -19.44 2.76
C LEU A 37 -9.78 -20.49 2.00
N ALA A 38 -8.55 -20.75 2.46
CA ALA A 38 -7.69 -21.79 1.88
C ALA A 38 -8.31 -23.18 2.00
N ILE A 39 -8.87 -23.51 3.16
CA ILE A 39 -9.56 -24.79 3.40
C ILE A 39 -10.80 -24.90 2.50
N GLY A 40 -11.58 -23.82 2.38
CA GLY A 40 -12.76 -23.79 1.51
C GLY A 40 -12.41 -23.99 0.03
N ILE A 41 -11.40 -23.28 -0.48
CA ILE A 41 -10.94 -23.40 -1.87
C ILE A 41 -10.37 -24.80 -2.13
N ALA A 42 -9.56 -25.33 -1.22
CA ALA A 42 -9.02 -26.68 -1.34
C ALA A 42 -10.14 -27.74 -1.37
N GLY A 43 -11.17 -27.57 -0.55
CA GLY A 43 -12.36 -28.43 -0.56
C GLY A 43 -13.13 -28.38 -1.88
N ILE A 44 -13.32 -27.19 -2.45
CA ILE A 44 -13.98 -27.04 -3.76
C ILE A 44 -13.16 -27.70 -4.87
N LEU A 45 -11.84 -27.50 -4.87
CA LEU A 45 -10.93 -28.11 -5.83
C LEU A 45 -10.89 -29.64 -5.72
N TRP A 46 -10.99 -30.19 -4.50
CA TRP A 46 -11.04 -31.62 -4.27
C TRP A 46 -12.30 -32.28 -4.87
N PHE A 47 -13.42 -31.56 -4.90
CA PHE A 47 -14.68 -32.06 -5.46
C PHE A 47 -14.69 -32.11 -7.00
N ILE A 48 -13.68 -31.56 -7.68
CA ILE A 48 -13.59 -31.59 -9.14
C ILE A 48 -13.10 -32.97 -9.59
N PRO A 49 -13.83 -33.67 -10.48
CA PRO A 49 -13.40 -34.96 -11.01
C PRO A 49 -12.08 -34.82 -11.78
N ARG A 50 -11.16 -35.79 -11.59
CA ARG A 50 -9.80 -35.76 -12.16
C ARG A 50 -9.76 -35.57 -13.67
N GLU A 51 -10.78 -36.07 -14.37
CA GLU A 51 -10.96 -35.93 -15.82
C GLU A 51 -11.05 -34.45 -16.27
N TRP A 52 -11.57 -33.58 -15.41
CA TRP A 52 -11.78 -32.15 -15.68
C TRP A 52 -10.78 -31.30 -14.89
N GLY A 53 -10.10 -31.89 -13.90
CA GLY A 53 -9.17 -31.23 -13.01
C GLY A 53 -8.07 -30.47 -13.75
N GLU A 54 -7.45 -31.09 -14.76
CA GLU A 54 -6.36 -30.47 -15.52
C GLU A 54 -6.82 -29.24 -16.31
N GLN A 55 -8.00 -29.32 -16.96
CA GLN A 55 -8.58 -28.18 -17.69
C GLN A 55 -8.98 -27.04 -16.75
N VAL A 56 -9.55 -27.37 -15.58
CA VAL A 56 -9.91 -26.36 -14.57
C VAL A 56 -8.66 -25.73 -13.96
N LEU A 57 -7.61 -26.50 -13.67
CA LEU A 57 -6.34 -26.00 -13.16
C LEU A 57 -5.69 -25.04 -14.17
N MET A 58 -5.69 -25.43 -15.45
CA MET A 58 -5.17 -24.59 -16.52
C MET A 58 -5.99 -23.30 -16.69
N ALA A 59 -7.32 -23.37 -16.66
CA ALA A 59 -8.18 -22.20 -16.69
C ALA A 59 -7.94 -21.27 -15.49
N LEU A 60 -7.72 -21.84 -14.30
CA LEU A 60 -7.36 -21.10 -13.08
C LEU A 60 -6.02 -20.39 -13.23
N ILE A 61 -4.99 -21.08 -13.74
CA ILE A 61 -3.67 -20.47 -13.97
C ILE A 61 -3.80 -19.30 -14.95
N ILE A 62 -4.51 -19.48 -16.06
CA ILE A 62 -4.72 -18.42 -17.05
C ILE A 62 -5.48 -17.23 -16.42
N GLY A 63 -6.56 -17.49 -15.68
CA GLY A 63 -7.36 -16.47 -15.02
C GLY A 63 -6.58 -15.70 -13.94
N LEU A 64 -5.80 -16.41 -13.12
CA LEU A 64 -4.92 -15.81 -12.10
C LEU A 64 -3.81 -14.98 -12.74
N THR A 65 -3.20 -15.47 -13.80
CA THR A 65 -2.15 -14.75 -14.52
C THR A 65 -2.71 -13.50 -15.16
N ALA A 66 -3.87 -13.58 -15.82
CA ALA A 66 -4.56 -12.42 -16.38
C ALA A 66 -4.95 -11.39 -15.29
N SER A 67 -5.46 -11.86 -14.14
CA SER A 67 -5.77 -11.01 -12.98
C SER A 67 -4.53 -10.31 -12.43
N GLY A 68 -3.41 -11.03 -12.31
CA GLY A 68 -2.14 -10.49 -11.85
C GLY A 68 -1.56 -9.44 -12.79
N VAL A 69 -1.63 -9.66 -14.11
CA VAL A 69 -1.20 -8.68 -15.11
C VAL A 69 -2.11 -7.45 -15.08
N TYR A 70 -3.44 -7.64 -15.10
CA TYR A 70 -4.39 -6.53 -15.08
C TYR A 70 -4.27 -5.68 -13.80
N SER A 71 -4.01 -6.32 -12.65
CA SER A 71 -3.73 -5.63 -11.40
C SER A 71 -2.44 -4.80 -11.43
N GLN A 72 -1.47 -5.14 -12.28
CA GLN A 72 -0.23 -4.39 -12.44
C GLN A 72 -0.35 -3.22 -13.43
N VAL A 73 -1.14 -3.37 -14.49
CA VAL A 73 -1.35 -2.30 -15.49
C VAL A 73 -2.42 -1.28 -15.11
N LYS A 74 -3.23 -1.50 -14.07
CA LYS A 74 -4.12 -0.47 -13.53
C LYS A 74 -3.36 0.32 -12.45
N PRO A 75 -2.80 1.51 -12.76
CA PRO A 75 -2.18 2.33 -11.74
C PRO A 75 -3.22 2.59 -10.64
N ARG A 76 -2.79 2.45 -9.38
CA ARG A 76 -3.56 2.89 -8.21
C ARG A 76 -3.54 4.41 -8.22
N ASP A 77 -4.30 5.02 -9.15
CA ASP A 77 -4.35 6.48 -9.31
C ASP A 77 -4.71 7.17 -7.98
N ASN A 78 -5.55 6.53 -7.17
CA ASN A 78 -5.89 7.04 -5.83
C ASN A 78 -4.72 7.09 -4.84
N GLN A 79 -3.69 6.26 -4.97
CA GLN A 79 -2.55 6.27 -4.05
C GLN A 79 -1.56 7.39 -4.39
N ASN A 80 -1.40 7.68 -5.69
CA ASN A 80 -0.53 8.76 -6.15
C ASN A 80 -1.13 10.13 -5.82
N ASP A 81 -2.45 10.27 -5.91
CA ASP A 81 -3.13 11.52 -5.56
C ASP A 81 -3.09 11.80 -4.05
N LEU A 82 -3.22 10.77 -3.20
CA LEU A 82 -3.09 10.92 -1.75
C LEU A 82 -1.68 11.35 -1.35
N LEU A 83 -0.65 10.71 -1.94
CA LEU A 83 0.75 11.04 -1.69
C LEU A 83 1.09 12.47 -2.13
N ARG A 84 0.53 12.89 -3.28
CA ARG A 84 0.67 14.27 -3.77
C ARG A 84 0.00 15.30 -2.85
N MET A 85 -1.13 14.96 -2.23
CA MET A 85 -1.77 15.83 -1.23
C MET A 85 -0.92 15.97 0.03
N GLN A 86 -0.41 14.85 0.56
CA GLN A 86 0.46 14.87 1.76
C GLN A 86 1.73 15.71 1.54
N LEU A 87 2.41 15.53 0.41
CA LEU A 87 3.59 16.36 0.07
C LEU A 87 3.26 17.84 -0.02
N ARG A 88 2.05 18.18 -0.49
CA ARG A 88 1.63 19.57 -0.66
C ARG A 88 1.26 20.23 0.67
N GLU A 89 0.81 19.44 1.66
CA GLU A 89 0.58 19.91 3.03
C GLU A 89 1.90 20.11 3.78
N GLU A 90 2.83 19.16 3.70
CA GLU A 90 4.16 19.31 4.32
C GLU A 90 4.89 20.56 3.82
N MET A 91 4.90 20.82 2.50
CA MET A 91 5.51 22.03 1.96
C MET A 91 4.82 23.32 2.42
N ARG A 92 3.51 23.29 2.70
CA ARG A 92 2.80 24.46 3.24
C ARG A 92 3.16 24.71 4.70
N GLU A 93 3.31 23.66 5.48
CA GLU A 93 3.74 23.76 6.88
C GLU A 93 5.18 24.28 6.96
N GLU A 94 6.10 23.75 6.16
CA GLU A 94 7.49 24.22 6.11
C GLU A 94 7.57 25.71 5.75
N GLN A 95 6.82 26.16 4.74
CA GLN A 95 6.79 27.58 4.36
C GLN A 95 6.23 28.47 5.47
N GLN A 96 5.20 28.02 6.19
CA GLN A 96 4.63 28.79 7.31
C GLN A 96 5.63 28.89 8.46
N VAL A 97 6.30 27.78 8.81
CA VAL A 97 7.33 27.77 9.86
C VAL A 97 8.50 28.67 9.49
N GLU A 98 8.93 28.65 8.23
CA GLU A 98 10.04 29.49 7.77
C GLU A 98 9.65 30.98 7.76
N GLN A 99 8.46 31.34 7.29
CA GLN A 99 7.96 32.71 7.39
C GLN A 99 7.80 33.19 8.83
N GLU A 100 7.34 32.33 9.74
CA GLU A 100 7.19 32.67 11.15
C GLU A 100 8.57 32.89 11.82
N ARG A 101 9.58 32.11 11.43
CA ARG A 101 10.97 32.32 11.89
C ARG A 101 11.50 33.67 11.42
N ILE A 102 11.37 33.98 10.13
CA ILE A 102 11.83 35.26 9.56
C ILE A 102 11.14 36.43 10.26
N ARG A 103 9.82 36.35 10.47
CA ARG A 103 9.05 37.40 11.16
C ARG A 103 9.49 37.59 12.61
N LYS A 104 9.70 36.49 13.37
CA LYS A 104 10.21 36.57 14.75
C LYS A 104 11.63 37.15 14.81
N GLU A 105 12.45 36.86 13.80
CA GLU A 105 13.82 37.37 13.72
C GLU A 105 13.84 38.87 13.41
N GLU A 106 12.98 39.34 12.50
CA GLU A 106 12.77 40.77 12.25
C GLU A 106 12.24 41.52 13.48
N GLU A 107 11.26 40.95 14.20
CA GLU A 107 10.73 41.56 15.43
C GLU A 107 11.81 41.66 16.52
N ARG A 108 12.66 40.62 16.66
CA ARG A 108 13.80 40.65 17.58
C ARG A 108 14.82 41.72 17.18
N ARG A 109 15.07 41.91 15.88
CA ARG A 109 15.98 42.93 15.38
C ARG A 109 15.45 44.35 15.65
N LYS A 110 14.18 44.61 15.36
CA LYS A 110 13.51 45.89 15.67
C LYS A 110 13.50 46.22 17.16
N ARG A 111 13.28 45.21 18.03
CA ARG A 111 13.38 45.40 19.48
C ARG A 111 14.80 45.78 19.92
N ARG A 112 15.84 45.22 19.31
CA ARG A 112 17.23 45.58 19.62
C ARG A 112 17.54 47.01 19.19
N GLU A 113 17.12 47.40 17.98
CA GLU A 113 17.32 48.76 17.46
C GLU A 113 16.59 49.84 18.29
N ASN A 114 15.36 49.56 18.74
CA ASN A 114 14.62 50.49 19.61
C ASN A 114 15.23 50.64 21.00
N VAL A 115 15.86 49.59 21.56
CA VAL A 115 16.55 49.68 22.85
C VAL A 115 17.81 50.53 22.74
N THR A 116 18.59 50.36 21.67
CA THR A 116 19.81 51.16 21.44
C THR A 116 19.49 52.66 21.28
N TYR A 117 18.41 53.02 20.60
CA TYR A 117 18.00 54.42 20.44
C TYR A 117 17.56 55.09 21.76
N GLN A 118 17.14 54.32 22.75
CA GLN A 118 16.61 54.85 24.01
C GLN A 118 17.70 55.11 25.06
N ASP A 119 18.88 54.49 24.92
CA ASP A 119 20.05 54.71 25.78
C ASP A 119 20.83 56.00 25.41
N ASP A 120 20.79 56.42 24.14
CA ASP A 120 21.54 57.60 23.64
C ASP A 120 20.87 58.95 23.99
N ASP A 121 19.61 58.95 24.45
CA ASP A 121 18.80 60.14 24.75
C ASP A 121 18.72 60.50 26.25
N THR A 122 19.62 59.99 27.09
CA THR A 122 19.72 60.44 28.49
C THR A 122 20.77 61.54 28.65
N PRO A 123 20.37 62.82 28.85
CA PRO A 123 21.32 63.89 29.10
C PRO A 123 21.86 63.78 30.53
N TYR A 124 23.17 63.55 30.64
CA TYR A 124 23.95 63.86 31.84
C TYR A 124 24.79 65.11 31.59
#